data_AF-A0A071M8U2-F1
#
_entry.id   AF-A0A071M8U2-F1
#
_cell.length_a   1.000
_cell.length_b   1.000
_cell.length_c   1.000
_cell.angle_alpha   90.00
_cell.angle_beta   90.00
_cell.angle_gamma   90.00
#
_symmetry.space_group_name_H-M   'P 1'
#
loop_
_entity.id
_entity.type
_entity.pdbx_description
1 polymer ?
#
loop_
_entity_poly.entity_id
_entity_poly.type
_entity_poly.pdbx_seq_one_letter_code
_entity_poly.pdbx_strand_id
1 'polypeptide(L)'
;MKSVIVTIAAVAATATALLAAPAVSYAQSSHSTLTRAQVRQELFDLESVGYVPIAADGDNYPGDIVAAQERLAAKRLAEREHAEAAYGSNGAPATEAGTPAVATVKP
;
A
#
# COMPACT_ATOMS: atom_id res chain seq x y z
N MET A 1 -11.20 -22.95 -57.59
CA MET A 1 -11.68 -23.92 -56.58
C MET A 1 -10.79 -24.02 -55.33
N LYS A 2 -9.46 -23.75 -55.41
CA LYS A 2 -8.57 -23.77 -54.22
C LYS A 2 -8.71 -22.53 -53.32
N SER A 3 -9.22 -21.41 -53.83
CA SER A 3 -9.41 -20.17 -53.06
C SER A 3 -10.64 -20.22 -52.14
N VAL A 4 -11.73 -20.86 -52.55
CA VAL A 4 -13.00 -20.90 -51.78
C VAL A 4 -12.87 -21.75 -50.51
N ILE A 5 -12.09 -22.84 -50.58
CA ILE A 5 -11.87 -23.72 -49.43
C ILE A 5 -11.01 -23.00 -48.35
N VAL A 6 -10.04 -22.19 -48.77
CA VAL A 6 -9.18 -21.40 -47.87
C VAL A 6 -9.99 -20.32 -47.14
N THR A 7 -10.96 -19.67 -47.80
CA THR A 7 -11.81 -18.66 -47.17
C THR A 7 -12.77 -19.26 -46.15
N ILE A 8 -13.35 -20.43 -46.43
CA ILE A 8 -14.27 -21.10 -45.49
C ILE A 8 -13.51 -21.64 -44.27
N ALA A 9 -12.31 -22.18 -44.47
CA ALA A 9 -11.45 -22.64 -43.38
C ALA A 9 -10.97 -21.48 -42.48
N ALA A 10 -10.65 -20.31 -43.07
CA ALA A 10 -10.27 -19.12 -42.31
C ALA A 10 -11.43 -18.52 -41.49
N VAL A 11 -12.66 -18.56 -42.02
CA VAL A 11 -13.86 -18.11 -41.31
C VAL A 11 -14.25 -19.08 -40.17
N ALA A 12 -14.08 -20.38 -40.38
CA ALA A 12 -14.34 -21.38 -39.33
C ALA A 12 -13.30 -21.34 -38.19
N ALA A 13 -12.02 -21.09 -38.49
CA ALA A 13 -10.96 -20.98 -37.49
C ALA A 13 -11.02 -19.68 -36.67
N THR A 14 -11.56 -18.59 -37.25
CA THR A 14 -11.75 -17.32 -36.53
C THR A 14 -12.98 -17.35 -35.63
N ALA A 15 -14.03 -18.08 -36.00
CA ALA A 15 -15.24 -18.24 -35.17
C ALA A 15 -14.98 -19.03 -33.87
N THR A 16 -14.06 -20.00 -33.86
CA THR A 16 -13.73 -20.76 -32.63
C THR A 16 -12.79 -20.00 -31.69
N ALA A 17 -12.00 -19.07 -32.19
CA ALA A 17 -11.13 -18.21 -31.37
C ALA A 17 -11.90 -17.08 -30.64
N LEU A 18 -13.10 -16.74 -31.11
CA LEU A 18 -13.91 -15.65 -30.53
C LEU A 18 -14.81 -16.08 -29.35
N LEU A 19 -14.94 -17.38 -29.04
CA LEU A 19 -15.79 -17.85 -27.93
C LEU A 19 -15.02 -18.25 -26.65
N ALA A 20 -13.68 -18.14 -26.65
CA ALA A 20 -12.87 -18.31 -25.44
C ALA A 20 -12.60 -16.97 -24.70
N ALA A 21 -13.37 -15.93 -24.99
CA ALA A 21 -13.25 -14.58 -24.43
C ALA A 21 -14.56 -14.21 -23.71
N PRO A 22 -14.66 -14.09 -22.37
CA PRO A 22 -13.71 -14.38 -21.30
C PRO A 22 -14.32 -15.37 -20.26
N ALA A 23 -13.91 -16.64 -20.26
CA ALA A 23 -14.31 -17.59 -19.21
C ALA A 23 -13.64 -17.32 -17.84
N VAL A 24 -12.72 -16.35 -17.79
CA VAL A 24 -12.28 -15.67 -16.57
C VAL A 24 -13.23 -14.50 -16.29
N SER A 25 -14.52 -14.79 -16.18
CA SER A 25 -15.40 -13.92 -15.40
C SER A 25 -14.87 -14.02 -13.98
N TYR A 26 -14.29 -12.93 -13.47
CA TYR A 26 -13.80 -12.80 -12.09
C TYR A 26 -14.98 -12.97 -11.11
N ALA A 27 -15.41 -14.21 -10.92
CA ALA A 27 -16.40 -14.61 -9.92
C ALA A 27 -15.75 -15.50 -8.85
N GLN A 28 -14.63 -16.14 -9.17
CA GLN A 28 -13.71 -16.67 -8.16
C GLN A 28 -12.89 -15.51 -7.60
N SER A 29 -13.58 -14.63 -6.88
CA SER A 29 -12.94 -13.66 -6.01
C SER A 29 -12.27 -14.43 -4.88
N SER A 30 -11.08 -14.98 -5.16
CA SER A 30 -10.09 -15.37 -4.15
C SER A 30 -9.49 -14.12 -3.48
N HIS A 31 -10.09 -12.94 -3.65
CA HIS A 31 -9.75 -11.75 -2.90
C HIS A 31 -10.29 -11.95 -1.49
N SER A 32 -9.40 -11.88 -0.50
CA SER A 32 -9.75 -11.79 0.91
C SER A 32 -10.87 -10.77 1.08
N THR A 33 -12.08 -11.24 1.40
CA THR A 33 -13.23 -10.36 1.62
C THR A 33 -12.87 -9.40 2.74
N LEU A 34 -12.82 -8.09 2.44
CA LEU A 34 -12.60 -7.10 3.48
C LEU A 34 -13.66 -7.27 4.56
N THR A 35 -13.20 -7.36 5.80
CA THR A 35 -14.12 -7.43 6.93
C THR A 35 -14.72 -6.05 7.17
N ARG A 36 -15.97 -6.02 7.67
CA ARG A 36 -16.60 -4.78 8.07
C ARG A 36 -15.78 -4.03 9.14
N ALA A 37 -15.02 -4.76 9.96
CA ALA A 37 -14.12 -4.18 10.94
C ALA A 37 -12.96 -3.43 10.27
N GLN A 38 -12.32 -4.04 9.27
CA GLN A 38 -11.23 -3.42 8.50
C GLN A 38 -11.70 -2.14 7.80
N VAL A 39 -12.84 -2.17 7.12
CA VAL A 39 -13.36 -0.97 6.42
C VAL A 39 -13.63 0.17 7.39
N ARG A 40 -14.17 -0.12 8.58
CA ARG A 40 -14.37 0.93 9.60
C ARG A 40 -13.06 1.48 10.13
N GLN A 41 -12.07 0.62 10.35
CA GLN A 41 -10.75 1.04 10.77
C GLN A 41 -10.11 1.97 9.72
N GLU A 42 -10.19 1.62 8.44
CA GLU A 42 -9.70 2.47 7.35
C GLU A 42 -10.41 3.83 7.30
N LEU A 43 -11.72 3.86 7.54
CA LEU A 43 -12.46 5.12 7.62
C LEU A 43 -12.02 5.97 8.81
N PHE A 44 -11.81 5.37 9.99
CA PHE A 44 -11.28 6.11 11.14
C PHE A 44 -9.88 6.66 10.88
N ASP A 45 -9.02 5.90 10.20
CA ASP A 45 -7.68 6.36 9.82
C ASP A 45 -7.76 7.57 8.88
N LEU A 46 -8.65 7.53 7.89
CA LEU A 46 -8.89 8.66 6.97
C LEU A 46 -9.52 9.87 7.69
N GLU A 47 -10.47 9.65 8.59
CA GLU A 47 -11.05 10.71 9.43
C GLU A 47 -9.98 11.37 10.31
N SER A 48 -9.01 10.58 10.81
CA SER A 48 -7.90 11.09 11.64
C SER A 48 -6.99 12.08 10.92
N VAL A 49 -7.03 12.11 9.59
CA VAL A 49 -6.32 13.09 8.76
C VAL A 49 -7.24 14.14 8.15
N GLY A 50 -8.52 14.17 8.54
CA GLY A 50 -9.50 15.17 8.12
C GLY A 50 -10.22 14.82 6.81
N TYR A 51 -10.44 13.54 6.51
CA TYR A 51 -11.34 13.12 5.44
C TYR A 51 -12.80 13.23 5.89
N VAL A 52 -13.64 13.92 5.12
CA VAL A 52 -15.07 14.07 5.41
C VAL A 52 -15.90 13.67 4.18
N PRO A 53 -16.40 12.43 4.11
CA PRO A 53 -17.06 11.89 2.91
C PRO A 53 -18.42 12.53 2.57
N ILE A 54 -19.04 13.25 3.51
CA ILE A 54 -20.37 13.88 3.34
C ILE A 54 -20.27 15.41 3.16
N ALA A 55 -19.18 16.04 3.61
CA ALA A 55 -19.02 17.50 3.58
C ALA A 55 -18.28 18.02 2.36
N ALA A 56 -17.50 17.16 1.68
CA ALA A 56 -17.13 17.41 0.31
C ALA A 56 -18.37 17.14 -0.54
N ASP A 57 -18.98 18.20 -1.06
CA ASP A 57 -19.96 18.09 -2.14
C ASP A 57 -19.45 17.01 -3.10
N GLY A 58 -20.25 15.97 -3.36
CA GLY A 58 -19.83 14.71 -4.00
C GLY A 58 -19.21 14.84 -5.41
N ASP A 59 -18.93 16.06 -5.84
CA ASP A 59 -18.33 16.50 -7.08
C ASP A 59 -16.82 16.27 -7.14
N ASN A 60 -16.11 16.23 -6.00
CA ASN A 60 -14.64 16.06 -5.99
C ASN A 60 -14.18 14.63 -5.69
N TYR A 61 -15.07 13.64 -5.78
CA TYR A 61 -14.66 12.23 -5.82
C TYR A 61 -14.01 11.91 -7.18
N PRO A 62 -12.83 11.28 -7.23
CA PRO A 62 -12.06 10.69 -6.12
C PRO A 62 -10.91 11.56 -5.56
N GLY A 63 -10.80 12.84 -5.93
CA GLY A 63 -9.70 13.71 -5.49
C GLY A 63 -9.53 13.79 -3.97
N ASP A 64 -10.62 13.96 -3.22
CA ASP A 64 -10.56 14.11 -1.76
C ASP A 64 -10.05 12.87 -1.04
N ILE A 65 -10.44 11.68 -1.50
CA ILE A 65 -9.99 10.43 -0.90
C ILE A 65 -8.52 10.18 -1.20
N VAL A 66 -8.03 10.53 -2.40
CA VAL A 66 -6.60 10.43 -2.74
C VAL A 66 -5.78 11.39 -1.89
N ALA A 67 -6.19 12.65 -1.77
CA ALA A 67 -5.50 13.63 -0.92
C ALA A 67 -5.52 13.25 0.57
N ALA A 68 -6.57 12.59 1.05
CA ALA A 68 -6.62 12.04 2.39
C ALA A 68 -5.65 10.86 2.58
N GLN A 69 -5.57 9.95 1.60
CA GLN A 69 -4.63 8.83 1.64
C GLN A 69 -3.16 9.31 1.67
N GLU A 70 -2.82 10.37 0.93
CA GLU A 70 -1.49 10.98 0.97
C GLU A 70 -1.15 11.55 2.37
N ARG A 71 -2.09 12.31 2.97
CA ARG A 71 -1.95 12.82 4.34
C ARG A 71 -1.77 11.67 5.35
N LEU A 72 -2.53 10.59 5.20
CA LEU A 72 -2.42 9.40 6.05
C LEU A 72 -1.06 8.70 5.89
N ALA A 73 -0.55 8.59 4.66
CA ALA A 73 0.77 8.04 4.41
C ALA A 73 1.88 8.88 5.06
N ALA A 74 1.78 10.21 4.97
CA ALA A 74 2.71 11.12 5.63
C ALA A 74 2.65 11.00 7.16
N LYS A 75 1.46 10.94 7.75
CA LYS A 75 1.27 10.71 9.19
C LYS A 75 1.92 9.40 9.65
N ARG A 76 1.69 8.30 8.93
CA ARG A 76 2.28 6.99 9.24
C ARG A 76 3.80 6.98 9.09
N LEU A 77 4.35 7.75 8.16
CA LEU A 77 5.80 7.91 8.04
C LEU A 77 6.38 8.63 9.25
N ALA A 78 5.79 9.77 9.63
CA ALA A 78 6.21 10.51 10.82
C ALA A 78 6.12 9.65 12.09
N GLU A 79 5.04 8.90 12.29
CA GLU A 79 4.89 7.97 13.41
C GLU A 79 6.00 6.90 13.46
N ARG A 80 6.39 6.37 12.30
CA ARG A 80 7.52 5.42 12.21
C ARG A 80 8.85 6.07 12.55
N GLU A 81 9.13 7.25 12.02
CA GLU A 81 10.35 8.00 12.34
C GLU A 81 10.42 8.34 13.85
N HIS A 82 9.31 8.72 14.45
CA HIS A 82 9.22 8.94 15.90
C HIS A 82 9.45 7.65 16.69
N ALA A 83 8.91 6.52 16.24
CA ALA A 83 9.12 5.22 16.89
C ALA A 83 10.58 4.75 16.77
N GLU A 84 11.22 4.95 15.62
CA GLU A 84 12.64 4.65 15.41
C GLU A 84 13.55 5.56 16.26
N ALA A 85 13.26 6.86 16.31
CA ALA A 85 13.97 7.79 17.18
C ALA A 85 13.81 7.44 18.66
N ALA A 86 12.65 6.93 19.07
CA ALA A 86 12.38 6.50 20.44
C ALA A 86 13.19 5.26 20.86
N TYR A 87 13.60 4.41 19.91
CA TYR A 87 14.43 3.25 20.20
C TYR A 87 15.94 3.60 20.30
N GLY A 88 16.29 4.87 20.07
CA GLY A 88 17.66 5.37 20.02
C GLY A 88 18.35 4.99 18.71
N SER A 89 19.13 5.90 18.14
CA SER A 89 20.03 5.54 17.03
C SER A 89 20.92 4.39 17.49
N ASN A 90 21.26 3.45 16.61
CA ASN A 90 22.34 2.50 16.83
C ASN A 90 23.68 3.27 16.91
N GLY A 91 23.87 4.05 17.98
CA GLY A 91 25.12 4.71 18.30
C GLY A 91 26.13 3.60 18.51
N ALA A 92 27.27 3.70 17.84
CA ALA A 92 28.37 2.76 18.02
C ALA A 92 28.62 2.56 19.53
N PRO A 93 28.78 1.32 20.02
CA PRO A 93 29.06 1.10 21.43
C PRO A 93 30.37 1.81 21.78
N ALA A 94 30.27 2.94 22.49
CA ALA A 94 31.42 3.64 23.03
C ALA A 94 31.79 2.95 24.35
N THR A 95 32.80 2.08 24.30
CA THR A 95 33.39 1.49 25.50
C THR A 95 34.37 2.50 26.09
N GLU A 96 33.97 3.20 27.15
CA GLU A 96 34.85 4.09 27.91
C GLU A 96 35.44 3.32 29.09
N ALA A 97 36.71 2.93 28.99
CA ALA A 97 37.45 2.36 30.11
C ALA A 97 38.05 3.51 30.93
N GLY A 98 37.47 3.78 32.11
CA GLY A 98 37.98 4.78 33.04
C GLY A 98 39.44 4.52 33.39
N THR A 99 40.32 5.48 33.12
CA THR A 99 41.74 5.37 33.47
C THR A 99 41.94 5.62 34.97
N PRO A 100 42.85 4.89 35.66
CA PRO A 100 43.01 5.02 37.10
C PRO A 100 43.60 6.39 37.47
N ALA A 101 42.97 7.05 38.45
CA ALA A 101 43.44 8.31 39.00
C ALA A 101 44.81 8.11 39.68
N VAL A 102 45.82 8.83 39.21
CA VAL A 102 47.16 8.86 39.80
C VAL A 102 47.09 9.59 41.15
N ALA A 103 47.14 8.83 42.25
CA ALA A 103 47.25 9.40 43.58
C ALA A 103 48.65 10.03 43.76
N THR A 104 48.71 11.36 43.82
CA THR A 104 49.93 12.09 44.15
C THR A 104 50.15 11.99 45.67
N VAL A 105 51.13 11.17 46.08
CA VAL A 105 51.63 11.13 47.46
C VAL A 105 52.56 12.33 47.66
N LYS A 106 52.23 13.19 48.64
CA LYS A 106 53.06 14.34 49.04
C LYS A 106 53.90 13.96 50.27
N PRO A 107 55.20 14.33 50.33
CA PRO A 107 56.06 14.09 51.50
C PRO A 107 55.66 14.93 52.71
#